data_AF-A0A932K7N1-F1
#
_entry.id   AF-A0A932K7N1-F1
#
_cell.length_a   1.000
_cell.length_b   1.000
_cell.length_c   1.000
_cell.angle_alpha   90.00
_cell.angle_beta   90.00
_cell.angle_gamma   90.00
#
_symmetry.space_group_name_H-M   'P 1'
#
loop_
_entity.id
_entity.type
_entity.pdbx_description
1 polymer ?
#
loop_
_entity_poly.entity_id
_entity_poly.type
_entity_poly.pdbx_seq_one_letter_code
_entity_poly.pdbx_strand_id
1 'polypeptide(L)'
;KAWLTPILVTTFVGLATAAGADDGIYRSSDRGQSFERLDSPMNSLHVWKIAIDPVEPDVIYAGTRPAAVFRSQDSGRHWEKLSAEFAEECANVRIPRMTGLVVDPADHRTIWAGAEVDGVRRSLDGGKTWTRMAGVHDPDIHDIAVSMAATKAVLVSTPREIFTSTNTGESWQGLGVGKHFRFPYCRSVALKEDDPTVIFVATGDAAAGSTGAIQRSKDGGQTWEMLSLPIEPNTPMWAFATHAADPELIVACSHYGQLFRSSDGGDSWGKLRREFAEIRALVWTPN
;
A
#
# COMPACT_ATOMS: atom_id res chain seq x y z
N LYS A 1 27.77 11.66 -14.27
CA LYS A 1 26.60 12.55 -14.02
C LYS A 1 25.42 12.01 -14.81
N ALA A 2 24.68 11.09 -14.21
CA ALA A 2 23.32 10.65 -14.54
C ALA A 2 22.99 9.65 -13.43
N TRP A 3 22.24 10.08 -12.42
CA TRP A 3 21.80 9.22 -11.34
C TRP A 3 20.53 8.54 -11.84
N LEU A 4 20.59 7.24 -12.10
CA LEU A 4 19.41 6.40 -12.30
C LEU A 4 18.81 6.15 -10.92
N THR A 5 17.58 6.61 -10.70
CA THR A 5 16.77 6.31 -9.52
C THR A 5 16.33 4.84 -9.60
N PRO A 6 16.70 3.94 -8.67
CA PRO A 6 16.20 2.58 -8.72
C PRO A 6 14.83 2.52 -8.07
N ILE A 7 13.91 1.96 -8.83
CA ILE A 7 12.70 1.32 -8.35
C ILE A 7 13.10 -0.01 -7.77
N LEU A 8 12.60 -0.31 -6.58
CA LEU A 8 12.72 -1.64 -6.05
C LEU A 8 11.44 -2.06 -5.33
N VAL A 9 10.64 -2.87 -6.04
CA VAL A 9 9.77 -3.88 -5.44
C VAL A 9 10.55 -5.19 -5.49
N THR A 10 11.24 -5.58 -4.42
CA THR A 10 11.71 -6.97 -4.23
C THR A 10 12.24 -7.22 -2.82
N THR A 11 11.88 -8.37 -2.22
CA THR A 11 12.85 -9.48 -2.03
C THR A 11 12.22 -10.86 -1.75
N PHE A 12 12.54 -11.83 -2.65
CA PHE A 12 12.72 -13.32 -2.56
C PHE A 12 11.62 -14.17 -1.85
N VAL A 13 10.98 -15.23 -2.39
CA VAL A 13 11.27 -16.33 -3.35
C VAL A 13 9.90 -16.86 -3.87
N GLY A 14 9.66 -17.01 -5.18
CA GLY A 14 8.41 -17.61 -5.72
C GLY A 14 7.96 -16.95 -7.03
N LEU A 15 7.11 -17.57 -7.85
CA LEU A 15 6.91 -17.20 -9.27
C LEU A 15 6.38 -15.78 -9.54
N ALA A 16 6.99 -15.11 -10.53
CA ALA A 16 6.70 -13.81 -11.14
C ALA A 16 6.38 -12.60 -10.21
N THR A 17 7.28 -11.61 -10.15
CA THR A 17 7.03 -10.32 -9.48
C THR A 17 6.83 -9.18 -10.47
N ALA A 18 5.94 -8.24 -10.17
CA ALA A 18 5.82 -6.98 -10.89
C ALA A 18 6.27 -5.80 -10.00
N ALA A 19 6.99 -4.84 -10.58
CA ALA A 19 7.48 -3.64 -9.91
C ALA A 19 7.05 -2.39 -10.68
N GLY A 20 6.56 -1.37 -9.95
CA GLY A 20 6.12 -0.10 -10.52
C GLY A 20 7.25 0.92 -10.57
N ALA A 21 7.43 1.56 -11.72
CA ALA A 21 8.54 2.44 -12.03
C ALA A 21 8.16 3.89 -12.35
N ASP A 22 9.09 4.83 -12.17
CA ASP A 22 9.02 6.18 -12.75
C ASP A 22 8.89 6.16 -14.30
N ASP A 23 9.23 5.03 -14.93
CA ASP A 23 9.18 4.81 -16.37
C ASP A 23 8.41 3.54 -16.81
N GLY A 24 7.42 3.10 -16.01
CA GLY A 24 6.45 2.06 -16.40
C GLY A 24 6.40 0.83 -15.48
N ILE A 25 6.20 -0.35 -16.06
CA ILE A 25 6.09 -1.63 -15.33
C ILE A 25 7.29 -2.51 -15.66
N TYR A 26 7.83 -3.17 -14.64
CA TYR A 26 8.85 -4.20 -14.77
C TYR A 26 8.32 -5.52 -14.24
N ARG A 27 8.73 -6.63 -14.86
CA ARG A 27 8.41 -7.98 -14.41
C ARG A 27 9.70 -8.77 -14.20
N SER A 28 9.70 -9.60 -13.18
CA SER A 28 10.69 -10.65 -13.01
C SER A 28 10.03 -12.00 -13.28
N SER A 29 10.75 -12.93 -13.89
CA SER A 29 10.37 -14.36 -13.97
C SER A 29 11.27 -15.26 -13.12
N ASP A 30 12.22 -14.67 -12.38
CA ASP A 30 13.28 -15.38 -11.65
C ASP A 30 13.34 -15.01 -10.17
N ARG A 31 12.18 -14.64 -9.60
CA ARG A 31 11.98 -14.32 -8.19
C ARG A 31 12.66 -13.02 -7.76
N GLY A 32 12.64 -12.02 -8.65
CA GLY A 32 13.22 -10.69 -8.41
C GLY A 32 14.73 -10.65 -8.49
N GLN A 33 15.38 -11.66 -9.08
CA GLN A 33 16.83 -11.64 -9.33
C GLN A 33 17.17 -10.72 -10.51
N SER A 34 16.32 -10.73 -11.54
CA SER A 34 16.36 -9.80 -12.66
C SER A 34 14.95 -9.30 -12.99
N PHE A 35 14.91 -8.14 -13.66
CA PHE A 35 13.68 -7.50 -14.08
C PHE A 35 13.80 -7.08 -15.54
N GLU A 36 12.76 -7.36 -16.31
CA GLU A 36 12.56 -6.84 -17.66
C GLU A 36 11.48 -5.76 -17.64
N ARG A 37 11.71 -4.66 -18.36
CA ARG A 37 10.67 -3.67 -18.58
C ARG A 37 9.64 -4.23 -19.55
N LEU A 38 8.36 -4.09 -19.22
CA LEU A 38 7.27 -4.48 -20.09
C LEU A 38 6.78 -3.28 -20.90
N ASP A 39 6.62 -3.47 -22.21
CA ASP A 39 5.98 -2.47 -23.05
C ASP A 39 4.51 -2.34 -22.66
N SER A 40 4.07 -1.12 -22.37
CA SER A 40 2.71 -0.87 -21.89
C SER A 40 2.26 0.56 -22.16
N PRO A 41 0.94 0.84 -22.07
CA PRO A 41 0.41 2.20 -22.05
C PRO A 41 0.97 3.09 -20.92
N MET A 42 1.68 2.50 -19.95
CA MET A 42 2.27 3.19 -18.79
C MET A 42 3.75 3.52 -18.97
N ASN A 43 4.36 3.30 -20.14
CA ASN A 43 5.80 3.53 -20.37
C ASN A 43 6.31 4.95 -20.04
N SER A 44 5.43 5.95 -20.06
CA SER A 44 5.75 7.34 -19.73
C SER A 44 5.07 7.82 -18.43
N LEU A 45 4.56 6.88 -17.63
CA LEU A 45 3.84 7.15 -16.40
C LEU A 45 4.62 6.62 -15.21
N HIS A 46 4.46 7.28 -14.07
CA HIS A 46 4.99 6.75 -12.82
C HIS A 46 3.99 5.75 -12.27
N VAL A 47 4.37 4.50 -12.10
CA VAL A 47 3.53 3.48 -11.45
C VAL A 47 3.80 3.51 -9.96
N TRP A 48 2.78 3.87 -9.19
CA TRP A 48 2.86 4.09 -7.75
C TRP A 48 2.41 2.89 -6.92
N LYS A 49 1.44 2.12 -7.42
CA LYS A 49 0.89 0.96 -6.72
C LYS A 49 0.62 -0.18 -7.70
N ILE A 50 0.78 -1.40 -7.20
CA ILE A 50 0.42 -2.63 -7.88
C ILE A 50 -0.41 -3.46 -6.91
N ALA A 51 -1.50 -4.06 -7.39
CA ALA A 51 -2.28 -5.03 -6.66
C ALA A 51 -2.45 -6.28 -7.53
N ILE A 52 -2.34 -7.45 -6.92
CA ILE A 52 -2.57 -8.75 -7.58
C ILE A 52 -3.89 -9.28 -7.03
N ASP A 53 -4.72 -9.83 -7.91
CA ASP A 53 -5.94 -10.51 -7.51
C ASP A 53 -5.56 -11.80 -6.75
N PRO A 54 -6.02 -11.98 -5.50
CA PRO A 54 -5.65 -13.13 -4.68
C PRO A 54 -6.32 -14.45 -5.10
N VAL A 55 -7.36 -14.38 -5.94
CA VAL A 55 -8.09 -15.54 -6.47
C VAL A 55 -7.61 -15.86 -7.89
N GLU A 56 -7.31 -14.84 -8.69
CA GLU A 56 -6.83 -14.97 -10.08
C GLU A 56 -5.48 -14.25 -10.28
N PRO A 57 -4.32 -14.84 -9.92
CA PRO A 57 -3.03 -14.14 -9.90
C PRO A 57 -2.53 -13.58 -11.24
N ASP A 58 -3.09 -14.03 -12.36
CA ASP A 58 -2.83 -13.45 -13.69
C ASP A 58 -3.49 -12.06 -13.85
N VAL A 59 -4.48 -11.74 -13.02
CA VAL A 59 -5.12 -10.44 -12.96
C VAL A 59 -4.33 -9.51 -12.05
N ILE A 60 -3.78 -8.45 -12.65
CA ILE A 60 -2.92 -7.47 -11.97
C ILE A 60 -3.48 -6.08 -12.25
N TYR A 61 -3.51 -5.24 -11.23
CA TYR A 61 -3.88 -3.84 -11.32
C TYR A 61 -2.67 -2.95 -11.07
N ALA A 62 -2.58 -1.83 -11.79
CA ALA A 62 -1.55 -0.83 -11.63
C ALA A 62 -2.16 0.56 -11.46
N GLY A 63 -1.65 1.29 -10.48
CA GLY A 63 -2.03 2.66 -10.16
C GLY A 63 -0.92 3.64 -10.54
N THR A 64 -1.25 4.72 -11.25
CA THR A 64 -0.24 5.63 -11.82
C THR A 64 -0.28 7.06 -11.26
N ARG A 65 0.67 7.88 -11.73
CA ARG A 65 0.61 9.34 -11.79
C ARG A 65 0.76 9.81 -13.25
N PRO A 66 -0.17 10.59 -13.83
CA PRO A 66 -1.47 11.00 -13.27
C PRO A 66 -2.32 9.82 -12.78
N ALA A 67 -3.18 10.08 -11.78
CA ALA A 67 -4.00 9.06 -11.16
C ALA A 67 -4.88 8.35 -12.20
N ALA A 68 -4.65 7.04 -12.36
CA ALA A 68 -5.44 6.14 -13.17
C ALA A 68 -5.27 4.72 -12.65
N VAL A 69 -6.20 3.84 -13.02
CA VAL A 69 -6.10 2.39 -12.77
C VAL A 69 -5.99 1.68 -14.12
N PHE A 70 -5.00 0.82 -14.25
CA PHE A 70 -4.83 -0.11 -15.36
C PHE A 70 -5.04 -1.53 -14.88
N ARG A 71 -5.49 -2.42 -15.76
CA ARG A 71 -5.63 -3.85 -15.50
C ARG A 71 -4.93 -4.66 -16.59
N SER A 72 -4.27 -5.72 -16.15
CA SER A 72 -3.85 -6.85 -16.96
C SER A 72 -4.64 -8.06 -16.53
N GLN A 73 -4.97 -8.96 -17.46
CA GLN A 73 -5.57 -10.27 -17.17
C GLN A 73 -4.65 -11.43 -17.55
N ASP A 74 -3.40 -11.14 -17.91
CA ASP A 74 -2.46 -12.11 -18.44
C ASP A 74 -1.04 -11.90 -17.90
N SER A 75 -0.95 -11.72 -16.58
CA SER A 75 0.30 -11.59 -15.81
C SER A 75 1.21 -10.44 -16.31
N GLY A 76 0.58 -9.34 -16.74
CA GLY A 76 1.20 -8.07 -17.10
C GLY A 76 1.58 -7.95 -18.57
N ARG A 77 1.21 -8.91 -19.44
CA ARG A 77 1.60 -8.87 -20.87
C ARG A 77 0.80 -7.84 -21.66
N HIS A 78 -0.50 -7.69 -21.36
CA HIS A 78 -1.35 -6.68 -21.95
C HIS A 78 -2.08 -5.88 -20.88
N TRP A 79 -2.24 -4.58 -21.11
CA TRP A 79 -2.84 -3.66 -20.15
C TRP A 79 -3.93 -2.84 -20.81
N GLU A 80 -5.03 -2.66 -20.10
CA GLU A 80 -6.10 -1.72 -20.44
C GLU A 80 -6.24 -0.66 -19.34
N LYS A 81 -6.56 0.58 -19.73
CA LYS A 81 -6.92 1.64 -18.79
C LYS A 81 -8.38 1.46 -18.40
N LEU A 82 -8.68 1.42 -17.11
CA LEU A 82 -10.05 1.30 -16.60
C LEU A 82 -10.76 2.67 -16.56
N SER A 83 -12.08 2.63 -16.45
CA SER A 83 -12.98 3.80 -16.47
C SER A 83 -12.99 4.62 -15.17
N ALA A 84 -12.13 4.32 -14.21
CA ALA A 84 -12.04 5.06 -12.95
C ALA A 84 -11.57 6.51 -13.20
N GLU A 85 -12.44 7.48 -12.91
CA GLU A 85 -12.14 8.89 -13.08
C GLU A 85 -11.52 9.51 -11.82
N PHE A 86 -10.45 10.26 -12.03
CA PHE A 86 -9.72 11.02 -11.03
C PHE A 86 -9.52 12.45 -11.51
N ALA A 87 -9.39 13.39 -10.58
CA ALA A 87 -9.08 14.77 -10.90
C ALA A 87 -7.76 14.88 -11.68
N GLU A 88 -7.75 15.70 -12.72
CA GLU A 88 -6.51 16.00 -13.47
C GLU A 88 -5.56 16.90 -12.67
N GLU A 89 -6.13 17.81 -11.87
CA GLU A 89 -5.40 18.71 -11.00
C GLU A 89 -6.08 18.83 -9.62
N CYS A 90 -5.26 18.74 -8.57
CA CYS A 90 -5.65 18.94 -7.18
C CYS A 90 -4.78 20.03 -6.53
N ALA A 91 -5.36 20.73 -5.55
CA ALA A 91 -4.63 21.71 -4.76
C ALA A 91 -3.41 21.08 -4.08
N ASN A 92 -2.32 21.85 -3.98
CA ASN A 92 -1.03 21.51 -3.33
C ASN A 92 -0.19 20.40 -4.01
N VAL A 93 -0.81 19.40 -4.64
CA VAL A 93 -0.09 18.27 -5.27
C VAL A 93 -0.02 18.37 -6.80
N ARG A 94 -0.81 19.28 -7.40
CA ARG A 94 -1.01 19.44 -8.85
C ARG A 94 -1.56 18.15 -9.43
N ILE A 95 -0.70 17.25 -9.90
CA ILE A 95 -1.13 15.99 -10.51
C ILE A 95 -1.22 14.91 -9.43
N PRO A 96 -2.43 14.43 -9.09
CA PRO A 96 -2.61 13.39 -8.08
C PRO A 96 -2.03 12.06 -8.55
N ARG A 97 -1.70 11.20 -7.58
CA ARG A 97 -1.12 9.87 -7.78
C ARG A 97 -1.94 8.82 -7.05
N MET A 98 -1.97 7.62 -7.60
CA MET A 98 -2.59 6.48 -6.94
C MET A 98 -1.74 6.03 -5.76
N THR A 99 -2.23 6.22 -4.54
CA THR A 99 -1.52 5.92 -3.29
C THR A 99 -2.09 4.71 -2.58
N GLY A 100 -3.28 4.24 -2.93
CA GLY A 100 -3.86 2.98 -2.46
C GLY A 100 -4.49 2.22 -3.61
N LEU A 101 -4.23 0.92 -3.70
CA LEU A 101 -4.86 0.03 -4.67
C LEU A 101 -4.86 -1.37 -4.08
N VAL A 102 -6.04 -1.95 -3.86
CA VAL A 102 -6.16 -3.27 -3.24
C VAL A 102 -7.37 -4.01 -3.80
N VAL A 103 -7.17 -5.29 -4.12
CA VAL A 103 -8.24 -6.23 -4.45
C VAL A 103 -8.71 -6.85 -3.16
N ASP A 104 -10.01 -6.85 -2.95
CA ASP A 104 -10.62 -7.39 -1.76
C ASP A 104 -10.46 -8.92 -1.73
N PRO A 105 -9.82 -9.48 -0.70
CA PRO A 105 -9.42 -10.87 -0.76
C PRO A 105 -10.57 -11.84 -0.40
N ALA A 106 -11.68 -11.33 0.16
CA ALA A 106 -12.91 -12.11 0.39
C ALA A 106 -13.88 -12.06 -0.81
N ASP A 107 -13.79 -11.02 -1.64
CA ASP A 107 -14.55 -10.89 -2.89
C ASP A 107 -13.69 -10.15 -3.93
N HIS A 108 -12.95 -10.89 -4.74
CA HIS A 108 -12.00 -10.33 -5.71
C HIS A 108 -12.60 -9.40 -6.78
N ARG A 109 -13.94 -9.37 -6.91
CA ARG A 109 -14.62 -8.39 -7.76
C ARG A 109 -14.66 -7.00 -7.15
N THR A 110 -14.47 -6.91 -5.83
CA THR A 110 -14.40 -5.66 -5.10
C THR A 110 -12.97 -5.12 -5.15
N ILE A 111 -12.82 -3.89 -5.64
CA ILE A 111 -11.51 -3.23 -5.77
C ILE A 111 -11.59 -1.84 -5.17
N TRP A 112 -10.58 -1.47 -4.40
CA TRP A 112 -10.45 -0.16 -3.79
C TRP A 112 -9.28 0.60 -4.40
N ALA A 113 -9.53 1.86 -4.74
CA ALA A 113 -8.51 2.76 -5.28
C ALA A 113 -8.53 4.08 -4.49
N GLY A 114 -7.38 4.47 -3.95
CA GLY A 114 -7.17 5.70 -3.21
C GLY A 114 -6.21 6.61 -3.95
N ALA A 115 -6.64 7.85 -4.23
CA ALA A 115 -5.81 8.85 -4.87
C ALA A 115 -5.47 9.98 -3.89
N GLU A 116 -4.22 10.44 -3.96
CA GLU A 116 -3.74 11.62 -3.25
C GLU A 116 -4.61 12.84 -3.59
N VAL A 117 -5.14 13.51 -2.58
CA VAL A 117 -6.04 14.68 -2.66
C VAL A 117 -7.26 14.51 -3.60
N ASP A 118 -7.78 13.30 -3.78
CA ASP A 118 -9.01 13.08 -4.58
C ASP A 118 -9.95 12.02 -3.99
N GLY A 119 -9.54 11.33 -2.92
CA GLY A 119 -10.39 10.41 -2.18
C GLY A 119 -10.44 8.99 -2.75
N VAL A 120 -11.38 8.20 -2.22
CA VAL A 120 -11.49 6.76 -2.48
C VAL A 120 -12.53 6.47 -3.57
N ARG A 121 -12.24 5.50 -4.45
CA ARG A 121 -13.21 4.82 -5.31
C ARG A 121 -13.28 3.34 -4.99
N ARG A 122 -14.46 2.77 -5.22
CA ARG A 122 -14.75 1.34 -5.11
C ARG A 122 -15.33 0.82 -6.43
N SER A 123 -14.89 -0.33 -6.87
CA SER A 123 -15.57 -1.15 -7.87
C SER A 123 -16.13 -2.41 -7.21
N LEU A 124 -17.26 -2.94 -7.71
CA LEU A 124 -17.88 -4.21 -7.27
C LEU A 124 -17.99 -5.23 -8.42
N ASP A 125 -17.37 -4.93 -9.56
CA ASP A 125 -17.50 -5.69 -10.80
C ASP A 125 -16.15 -5.94 -11.52
N GLY A 126 -15.07 -5.98 -10.73
CA GLY A 126 -13.72 -6.23 -11.24
C GLY A 126 -13.14 -5.03 -11.99
N GLY A 127 -13.57 -3.81 -11.66
CA GLY A 127 -13.04 -2.57 -12.21
C GLY A 127 -13.73 -2.07 -13.47
N LYS A 128 -14.90 -2.62 -13.84
CA LYS A 128 -15.67 -2.17 -15.01
C LYS A 128 -16.40 -0.87 -14.72
N THR A 129 -16.97 -0.74 -13.53
CA THR A 129 -17.59 0.48 -13.01
C THR A 129 -17.02 0.86 -11.66
N TRP A 130 -17.02 2.16 -11.37
CA TRP A 130 -16.43 2.73 -10.17
C TRP A 130 -17.38 3.72 -9.51
N THR A 131 -17.45 3.68 -8.19
CA THR A 131 -18.21 4.62 -7.36
C THR A 131 -17.24 5.39 -6.49
N ARG A 132 -17.34 6.73 -6.51
CA ARG A 132 -16.61 7.58 -5.56
C ARG A 132 -17.25 7.46 -4.18
N MET A 133 -16.46 7.14 -3.18
CA MET A 133 -16.95 6.93 -1.82
C MET A 133 -17.05 8.26 -1.06
N ALA A 134 -18.13 8.44 -0.33
CA ALA A 134 -18.31 9.54 0.61
C ALA A 134 -17.96 9.10 2.03
N GLY A 135 -17.81 10.05 2.96
CA GLY A 135 -17.61 9.77 4.39
C GLY A 135 -16.16 9.79 4.88
N VAL A 136 -15.19 9.50 4.01
CA VAL A 136 -13.78 9.83 4.26
C VAL A 136 -13.58 11.32 3.98
N HIS A 137 -13.57 12.14 5.03
CA HIS A 137 -13.62 13.61 4.89
C HIS A 137 -12.30 14.24 4.47
N ASP A 138 -11.18 13.55 4.66
CA ASP A 138 -9.87 13.96 4.17
C ASP A 138 -9.61 13.27 2.82
N PRO A 139 -9.56 14.00 1.69
CA PRO A 139 -9.38 13.42 0.38
C PRO A 139 -7.93 12.98 0.12
N ASP A 140 -7.00 13.32 1.01
CA ASP A 140 -5.60 12.94 0.87
C ASP A 140 -5.36 11.49 1.28
N ILE A 141 -5.64 10.57 0.37
CA ILE A 141 -5.50 9.14 0.66
C ILE A 141 -4.04 8.76 0.57
N HIS A 142 -3.52 8.01 1.55
CA HIS A 142 -2.14 7.52 1.55
C HIS A 142 -2.03 6.02 1.35
N ASP A 143 -3.01 5.24 1.80
CA ASP A 143 -3.04 3.78 1.64
C ASP A 143 -4.43 3.21 1.95
N ILE A 144 -4.69 1.99 1.49
CA ILE A 144 -5.91 1.24 1.79
C ILE A 144 -5.53 -0.21 2.12
N ALA A 145 -6.11 -0.77 3.19
CA ALA A 145 -5.99 -2.18 3.55
C ALA A 145 -7.38 -2.81 3.74
N VAL A 146 -7.53 -4.09 3.41
CA VAL A 146 -8.80 -4.83 3.54
C VAL A 146 -8.55 -6.13 4.29
N SER A 147 -9.39 -6.44 5.28
CA SER A 147 -9.28 -7.69 6.04
C SER A 147 -9.81 -8.89 5.26
N MET A 148 -9.19 -10.05 5.51
CA MET A 148 -9.64 -11.36 5.05
C MET A 148 -10.74 -11.99 5.92
N ALA A 149 -11.15 -11.33 7.00
CA ALA A 149 -11.95 -11.94 8.04
C ALA A 149 -13.46 -11.93 7.79
N ALA A 150 -14.18 -12.79 8.52
CA ALA A 150 -15.64 -12.89 8.47
C ALA A 150 -16.35 -11.54 8.73
N THR A 151 -15.76 -10.70 9.59
CA THR A 151 -16.14 -9.29 9.72
C THR A 151 -15.19 -8.45 8.88
N LYS A 152 -15.70 -8.03 7.72
CA LYS A 152 -14.97 -7.20 6.75
C LYS A 152 -14.60 -5.87 7.37
N ALA A 153 -13.33 -5.50 7.27
CA ALA A 153 -12.83 -4.19 7.66
C ALA A 153 -12.03 -3.60 6.50
N VAL A 154 -12.41 -2.42 6.04
CA VAL A 154 -11.65 -1.63 5.08
C VAL A 154 -11.04 -0.46 5.84
N LEU A 155 -9.71 -0.39 5.87
CA LEU A 155 -8.97 0.70 6.47
C LEU A 155 -8.46 1.64 5.39
N VAL A 156 -8.60 2.94 5.62
CA VAL A 156 -8.10 4.01 4.75
C VAL A 156 -7.22 4.92 5.59
N SER A 157 -5.95 5.05 5.21
CA SER A 157 -5.01 5.98 5.85
C SER A 157 -5.07 7.33 5.14
N THR A 158 -5.16 8.40 5.92
CA THR A 158 -4.96 9.79 5.48
C THR A 158 -3.81 10.41 6.30
N PRO A 159 -3.32 11.63 6.02
CA PRO A 159 -2.22 12.22 6.77
C PRO A 159 -2.40 12.26 8.27
N ARG A 160 -3.63 12.31 8.81
CA ARG A 160 -3.86 12.53 10.25
C ARG A 160 -4.90 11.60 10.87
N GLU A 161 -5.48 10.69 10.11
CA GLU A 161 -6.52 9.78 10.60
C GLU A 161 -6.43 8.43 9.89
N ILE A 162 -6.90 7.38 10.57
CA ILE A 162 -7.25 6.11 9.95
C ILE A 162 -8.78 5.98 10.00
N PHE A 163 -9.41 5.81 8.84
CA PHE A 163 -10.83 5.52 8.74
C PHE A 163 -11.04 4.02 8.59
N THR A 164 -12.11 3.51 9.21
CA THR A 164 -12.56 2.14 9.05
C THR A 164 -13.98 2.09 8.51
N SER A 165 -14.27 1.07 7.70
CA SER A 165 -15.62 0.70 7.31
C SER A 165 -15.83 -0.80 7.47
N THR A 166 -16.96 -1.18 8.06
CA THR A 166 -17.37 -2.58 8.25
C THR A 166 -18.50 -3.02 7.33
N ASN A 167 -18.99 -2.12 6.48
CA ASN A 167 -20.10 -2.34 5.55
C ASN A 167 -19.66 -2.05 4.11
N THR A 168 -18.44 -2.44 3.75
CA THR A 168 -17.89 -2.28 2.39
C THR A 168 -17.91 -0.82 1.94
N GLY A 169 -17.68 0.14 2.84
CA GLY A 169 -17.55 1.58 2.55
C GLY A 169 -18.86 2.36 2.44
N GLU A 170 -20.02 1.78 2.76
CA GLU A 170 -21.28 2.53 2.83
C GLU A 170 -21.27 3.59 3.95
N SER A 171 -20.51 3.34 5.03
CA SER A 171 -20.20 4.33 6.06
C SER A 171 -18.78 4.19 6.58
N TRP A 172 -18.20 5.31 7.03
CA TRP A 172 -16.84 5.38 7.54
C TRP A 172 -16.79 6.00 8.93
N GLN A 173 -15.90 5.49 9.77
CA GLN A 173 -15.64 5.99 11.11
C GLN A 173 -14.14 6.23 11.27
N GLY A 174 -13.75 7.39 11.78
CA GLY A 174 -12.36 7.65 12.18
C GLY A 174 -12.01 6.89 13.47
N LEU A 175 -10.81 6.32 13.53
CA LEU A 175 -10.29 5.63 14.71
C LEU A 175 -9.71 6.60 15.76
N GLY A 176 -9.68 7.90 15.46
CA GLY A 176 -9.27 8.94 16.38
C GLY A 176 -7.78 8.93 16.67
N VAL A 177 -6.94 8.54 15.70
CA VAL A 177 -5.51 8.30 15.96
C VAL A 177 -4.71 9.58 16.21
N GLY A 178 -5.19 10.72 15.70
CA GLY A 178 -4.47 12.01 15.80
C GLY A 178 -4.21 12.50 17.23
N LYS A 179 -4.98 12.04 18.22
CA LYS A 179 -4.77 12.31 19.66
C LYS A 179 -3.82 11.31 20.34
N HIS A 180 -3.55 10.17 19.70
CA HIS A 180 -2.76 9.08 20.26
C HIS A 180 -1.33 9.04 19.72
N PHE A 181 -1.14 9.40 18.45
CA PHE A 181 0.16 9.27 17.80
C PHE A 181 1.06 10.47 18.06
N ARG A 182 2.23 10.23 18.65
CA ARG A 182 3.31 11.24 18.75
C ARG A 182 3.76 11.75 17.38
N PHE A 183 3.77 10.87 16.37
CA PHE A 183 4.08 11.19 14.98
C PHE A 183 2.79 11.12 14.16
N PRO A 184 2.17 12.26 13.82
CA PRO A 184 0.80 12.28 13.32
C PRO A 184 0.67 11.89 11.84
N TYR A 185 1.75 11.99 11.05
CA TYR A 185 1.71 11.72 9.61
C TYR A 185 1.56 10.22 9.34
N CYS A 186 0.36 9.74 9.04
CA CYS A 186 0.08 8.32 8.79
C CYS A 186 0.26 7.98 7.31
N ARG A 187 1.23 7.15 6.96
CA ARG A 187 1.62 6.88 5.57
C ARG A 187 1.07 5.57 5.01
N SER A 188 1.06 4.51 5.80
CA SER A 188 0.61 3.18 5.37
C SER A 188 -0.09 2.49 6.52
N VAL A 189 -1.08 1.67 6.20
CA VAL A 189 -1.84 0.87 7.16
C VAL A 189 -1.83 -0.59 6.70
N ALA A 190 -1.65 -1.50 7.64
CA ALA A 190 -1.68 -2.94 7.39
C ALA A 190 -2.43 -3.67 8.49
N LEU A 191 -3.03 -4.80 8.15
CA LEU A 191 -3.71 -5.72 9.06
C LEU A 191 -2.86 -6.98 9.19
N LYS A 192 -2.82 -7.59 10.37
CA LYS A 192 -2.24 -8.93 10.51
C LYS A 192 -3.17 -9.94 9.83
N GLU A 193 -2.58 -10.89 9.09
CA GLU A 193 -3.30 -11.79 8.18
C GLU A 193 -4.24 -12.76 8.91
N ASP A 194 -3.86 -13.23 10.09
CA ASP A 194 -4.63 -14.17 10.93
C ASP A 194 -5.46 -13.47 12.02
N ASP A 195 -5.18 -12.20 12.32
CA ASP A 195 -5.93 -11.41 13.29
C ASP A 195 -6.11 -9.95 12.81
N PRO A 196 -7.24 -9.61 12.17
CA PRO A 196 -7.50 -8.27 11.67
C PRO A 196 -7.75 -7.24 12.79
N THR A 197 -7.82 -7.65 14.06
CA THR A 197 -7.86 -6.70 15.18
C THR A 197 -6.47 -6.12 15.47
N VAL A 198 -5.41 -6.79 14.96
CA VAL A 198 -4.04 -6.28 14.99
C VAL A 198 -3.81 -5.40 13.76
N ILE A 199 -3.65 -4.10 14.01
CA ILE A 199 -3.46 -3.07 12.97
C ILE A 199 -2.09 -2.43 13.16
N PHE A 200 -1.34 -2.28 12.07
CA PHE A 200 -0.09 -1.52 12.02
C PHE A 200 -0.29 -0.23 11.23
N VAL A 201 0.28 0.87 11.72
CA VAL A 201 0.32 2.14 10.99
C VAL A 201 1.75 2.65 10.94
N ALA A 202 2.23 2.94 9.75
CA ALA A 202 3.53 3.54 9.51
C ALA A 202 3.38 5.05 9.63
N THR A 203 4.11 5.67 10.55
CA THR A 203 4.01 7.10 10.80
C THR A 203 5.33 7.86 10.70
N GLY A 204 5.23 9.18 10.55
CA GLY A 204 6.35 10.12 10.46
C GLY A 204 6.06 11.46 11.12
N ASP A 205 7.11 12.27 11.26
CA ASP A 205 7.01 13.69 11.62
C ASP A 205 6.40 14.54 10.49
N ALA A 206 6.67 14.20 9.22
CA ALA A 206 6.06 14.82 8.03
C ALA A 206 6.17 13.90 6.80
N ALA A 207 5.58 14.29 5.66
CA ALA A 207 5.69 13.56 4.40
C ALA A 207 7.15 13.41 3.90
N ALA A 208 7.94 14.47 4.03
CA ALA A 208 9.39 14.48 3.79
C ALA A 208 10.12 14.68 5.13
N GLY A 209 9.73 13.84 6.09
CA GLY A 209 10.18 13.92 7.47
C GLY A 209 11.59 13.38 7.70
N SER A 210 12.05 13.50 8.94
CA SER A 210 13.39 13.06 9.38
C SER A 210 13.37 11.81 10.26
N THR A 211 12.19 11.38 10.72
CA THR A 211 12.05 10.22 11.62
C THR A 211 10.63 9.65 11.53
N GLY A 212 10.39 8.52 12.18
CA GLY A 212 9.09 7.88 12.16
C GLY A 212 8.91 6.81 13.21
N ALA A 213 7.76 6.14 13.16
CA ALA A 213 7.44 5.05 14.06
C ALA A 213 6.49 4.04 13.41
N ILE A 214 6.40 2.87 14.02
CA ILE A 214 5.32 1.92 13.79
C ILE A 214 4.36 2.04 14.97
N GLN A 215 3.11 2.36 14.71
CA GLN A 215 2.02 2.30 15.68
C GLN A 215 1.33 0.95 15.54
N ARG A 216 0.87 0.39 16.66
CA ARG A 216 0.09 -0.85 16.67
C ARG A 216 -1.16 -0.73 17.53
N SER A 217 -2.23 -1.32 17.06
CA SER A 217 -3.40 -1.69 17.86
C SER A 217 -3.53 -3.21 17.90
N LYS A 218 -4.07 -3.76 18.99
CA LYS A 218 -4.45 -5.19 19.12
C LYS A 218 -5.94 -5.39 19.40
N ASP A 219 -6.75 -4.34 19.23
CA ASP A 219 -8.16 -4.32 19.60
C ASP A 219 -9.05 -3.63 18.54
N GLY A 220 -8.61 -3.66 17.28
CA GLY A 220 -9.33 -3.08 16.15
C GLY A 220 -9.28 -1.55 16.11
N GLY A 221 -8.26 -0.96 16.70
CA GLY A 221 -8.01 0.48 16.67
C GLY A 221 -8.58 1.28 17.85
N GLN A 222 -9.02 0.60 18.92
CA GLN A 222 -9.54 1.27 20.12
C GLN A 222 -8.40 1.83 20.98
N THR A 223 -7.31 1.07 21.12
CA THR A 223 -6.08 1.49 21.80
C THR A 223 -4.88 1.31 20.89
N TRP A 224 -3.85 2.12 21.17
CA TRP A 224 -2.65 2.22 20.34
C TRP A 224 -1.38 2.29 21.18
N GLU A 225 -0.33 1.65 20.71
CA GLU A 225 1.02 1.75 21.24
C GLU A 225 2.02 2.09 20.13
N MET A 226 3.03 2.89 20.47
CA MET A 226 4.19 3.11 19.61
C MET A 226 5.20 1.99 19.89
N LEU A 227 5.56 1.24 18.85
CA LEU A 227 6.49 0.12 18.99
C LEU A 227 7.95 0.61 19.12
N SER A 228 8.71 -0.07 19.96
CA SER A 228 10.15 0.14 20.09
C SER A 228 10.89 -0.50 18.91
N LEU A 229 11.65 0.30 18.17
CA LEU A 229 12.54 -0.17 17.11
C LEU A 229 13.99 -0.23 17.62
N PRO A 230 14.83 -1.15 17.09
CA PRO A 230 16.20 -1.35 17.56
C PRO A 230 17.12 -0.16 17.24
N ILE A 231 16.72 0.68 16.29
CA ILE A 231 17.32 1.96 15.95
C ILE A 231 16.21 2.96 15.61
N GLU A 232 16.50 4.24 15.74
CA GLU A 232 15.60 5.29 15.25
C GLU A 232 15.50 5.23 13.71
N PRO A 233 14.28 5.26 13.13
CA PRO A 233 14.11 5.38 11.69
C PRO A 233 14.74 6.65 11.14
N ASN A 234 15.47 6.55 10.03
CA ASN A 234 16.13 7.67 9.37
C ASN A 234 15.19 8.62 8.62
N THR A 235 13.92 8.24 8.49
CA THR A 235 12.82 8.91 7.79
C THR A 235 11.48 8.33 8.27
N PRO A 236 10.34 8.94 7.92
CA PRO A 236 9.03 8.34 8.13
C PRO A 236 8.98 6.86 7.75
N MET A 237 8.31 6.06 8.57
CA MET A 237 7.96 4.70 8.17
C MET A 237 6.99 4.80 6.98
N TRP A 238 7.15 3.90 6.00
CA TRP A 238 6.58 4.10 4.67
C TRP A 238 5.66 2.99 4.18
N ALA A 239 6.04 1.73 4.35
CA ALA A 239 5.27 0.60 3.88
C ALA A 239 5.47 -0.63 4.78
N PHE A 240 4.49 -1.53 4.72
CA PHE A 240 4.53 -2.86 5.32
C PHE A 240 4.39 -3.95 4.25
N ALA A 241 4.83 -5.15 4.59
CA ALA A 241 4.45 -6.39 3.93
C ALA A 241 4.17 -7.47 4.98
N THR A 242 2.95 -8.00 4.97
CA THR A 242 2.45 -9.08 5.85
C THR A 242 2.39 -10.39 5.08
N HIS A 243 2.81 -11.50 5.70
CA HIS A 243 2.95 -12.77 5.00
C HIS A 243 1.77 -13.72 5.30
N ALA A 244 0.91 -13.95 4.31
CA ALA A 244 -0.33 -14.74 4.50
C ALA A 244 -0.11 -16.16 5.04
N ALA A 245 0.96 -16.85 4.62
CA ALA A 245 1.27 -18.22 5.08
C ALA A 245 2.12 -18.27 6.37
N ASP A 246 2.58 -17.12 6.86
CA ASP A 246 3.36 -16.97 8.10
C ASP A 246 3.04 -15.61 8.71
N PRO A 247 1.88 -15.47 9.37
CA PRO A 247 1.40 -14.18 9.88
C PRO A 247 2.31 -13.54 10.94
N GLU A 248 3.26 -14.30 11.48
CA GLU A 248 4.27 -13.80 12.40
C GLU A 248 5.38 -13.01 11.68
N LEU A 249 5.55 -13.24 10.39
CA LEU A 249 6.54 -12.59 9.55
C LEU A 249 6.00 -11.29 8.96
N ILE A 250 6.54 -10.17 9.43
CA ILE A 250 6.18 -8.83 8.96
C ILE A 250 7.45 -8.05 8.63
N VAL A 251 7.46 -7.37 7.50
CA VAL A 251 8.54 -6.43 7.13
C VAL A 251 7.96 -5.03 7.04
N ALA A 252 8.70 -4.06 7.57
CA ALA A 252 8.40 -2.64 7.46
C ALA A 252 9.62 -1.91 6.90
N CYS A 253 9.41 -0.78 6.21
CA CYS A 253 10.51 0.06 5.76
C CYS A 253 10.31 1.53 6.10
N SER A 254 11.42 2.24 6.28
CA SER A 254 11.43 3.70 6.19
C SER A 254 11.41 4.15 4.73
N HIS A 255 11.11 5.42 4.49
CA HIS A 255 11.09 6.00 3.15
C HIS A 255 12.47 5.91 2.48
N TYR A 256 13.54 6.22 3.22
CA TYR A 256 14.94 6.10 2.78
C TYR A 256 15.55 4.76 3.16
N GLY A 257 14.74 3.71 3.01
CA GLY A 257 15.17 2.35 2.76
C GLY A 257 15.83 1.59 3.90
N GLN A 258 15.68 2.02 5.15
CA GLN A 258 15.91 1.11 6.27
C GLN A 258 14.81 0.06 6.31
N LEU A 259 15.22 -1.19 6.56
CA LEU A 259 14.32 -2.34 6.65
C LEU A 259 14.29 -2.89 8.07
N PHE A 260 13.09 -3.17 8.54
CA PHE A 260 12.80 -3.77 9.83
C PHE A 260 11.99 -5.05 9.61
N ARG A 261 12.28 -6.09 10.39
CA ARG A 261 11.60 -7.38 10.33
C ARG A 261 11.13 -7.78 11.72
N SER A 262 9.90 -8.25 11.82
CA SER A 262 9.40 -9.04 12.94
C SER A 262 9.22 -10.49 12.49
N SER A 263 9.39 -11.41 13.44
CA SER A 263 9.10 -12.85 13.29
C SER A 263 8.21 -13.36 14.43
N ASP A 264 7.51 -12.44 15.08
CA ASP A 264 6.63 -12.65 16.25
C ASP A 264 5.39 -11.74 16.15
N GLY A 265 4.90 -11.53 14.92
CA GLY A 265 3.61 -10.87 14.69
C GLY A 265 3.63 -9.39 15.05
N GLY A 266 4.81 -8.77 15.01
CA GLY A 266 5.05 -7.37 15.31
C GLY A 266 5.32 -7.05 16.77
N ASP A 267 5.50 -8.04 17.66
CA ASP A 267 5.85 -7.82 19.06
C ASP A 267 7.28 -7.30 19.25
N SER A 268 8.23 -7.77 18.44
CA SER A 268 9.59 -7.27 18.41
C SER A 268 10.11 -7.09 16.98
N TRP A 269 11.08 -6.17 16.82
CA TRP A 269 11.61 -5.80 15.52
C TRP A 269 13.14 -5.84 15.50
N GLY A 270 13.70 -6.44 14.45
CA GLY A 270 15.12 -6.42 14.13
C GLY A 270 15.40 -5.60 12.88
N LYS A 271 16.48 -4.82 12.87
CA LYS A 271 16.93 -4.09 11.67
C LYS A 271 17.67 -5.04 10.74
N LEU A 272 17.28 -5.07 9.47
CA LEU A 272 17.98 -5.84 8.45
C LEU A 272 19.24 -5.10 7.99
N ARG A 273 20.29 -5.86 7.64
CA ARG A 273 21.57 -5.27 7.23
C ARG A 273 21.49 -4.47 5.93
N ARG A 274 20.62 -4.88 5.00
CA ARG A 274 20.45 -4.22 3.70
C ARG A 274 19.67 -2.93 3.85
N GLU A 275 20.10 -1.92 3.10
CA GLU A 275 19.44 -0.62 2.99
C GLU A 275 19.34 -0.23 1.51
N PHE A 276 18.34 0.58 1.19
CA PHE A 276 18.08 1.06 -0.17
C PHE A 276 18.00 2.59 -0.18
N ALA A 277 18.15 3.21 -1.35
CA ALA A 277 18.12 4.67 -1.46
C ALA A 277 16.70 5.24 -1.21
N GLU A 278 15.68 4.56 -1.72
CA GLU A 278 14.26 4.86 -1.50
C GLU A 278 13.44 3.57 -1.64
N ILE A 279 12.42 3.41 -0.80
CA ILE A 279 11.44 2.31 -0.91
C ILE A 279 10.04 2.91 -0.93
N ARG A 280 9.21 2.44 -1.86
CA ARG A 280 7.82 2.93 -2.04
C ARG A 280 6.77 1.87 -1.72
N ALA A 281 7.11 0.60 -1.82
CA ALA A 281 6.22 -0.53 -1.54
C ALA A 281 7.02 -1.79 -1.20
N LEU A 282 6.40 -2.70 -0.45
CA LEU A 282 6.89 -4.04 -0.15
C LEU A 282 5.74 -5.01 -0.41
N VAL A 283 6.03 -6.16 -1.02
CA VAL A 283 5.02 -7.20 -1.35
C VAL A 283 5.66 -8.57 -1.21
N TRP A 284 4.90 -9.56 -0.70
CA TRP A 284 5.29 -10.96 -0.67
C TRP A 284 4.81 -11.70 -1.93
N THR A 285 5.62 -12.63 -2.43
CA THR A 285 5.20 -13.57 -3.48
C THR A 285 4.76 -14.88 -2.87
N PRO A 286 3.58 -15.42 -3.22
CA PRO A 286 3.22 -16.78 -2.83
C PRO A 286 4.19 -17.81 -3.45
N ASN A 287 4.34 -18.95 -2.76
CA ASN A 287 5.15 -20.10 -3.18
C ASN A 287 4.48 -20.90 -4.30
#